data_AF-A0A2N0B2J2-F1
#
_entry.id   AF-A0A2N0B2J2-F1
#
_cell.length_a   1.000
_cell.length_b   1.000
_cell.length_c   1.000
_cell.angle_alpha   90.00
_cell.angle_beta   90.00
_cell.angle_gamma   90.00
#
_symmetry.space_group_name_H-M   'P 1'
#
loop_
_entity.id
_entity.type
_entity.pdbx_description
1 polymer ?
#
loop_
_entity_poly.entity_id
_entity_poly.type
_entity_poly.pdbx_seq_one_letter_code
_entity_poly.pdbx_strand_id
1 'polypeptide(L)'
;MGTLMLSAEEEIRSSLRENRMETVTILIPEKTWLRYGEAKARDLPKRIPEFLRTYGKYLSSVKRLNAQARKTLYQPSSGKSKMRRVNVRLGTGSWTLLGALA
;
A
#
# COMPACT_ATOMS: atom_id res chain seq x y z
N MET A 1 -24.54 33.39 11.48
CA MET A 1 -23.32 32.55 11.68
C MET A 1 -23.80 31.13 11.85
N GLY A 2 -23.53 30.25 10.88
CA GLY A 2 -24.04 28.88 10.89
C GLY A 2 -23.17 27.99 11.77
N THR A 3 -23.76 27.38 12.79
CA THR A 3 -23.09 26.43 13.68
C THR A 3 -23.02 25.08 12.98
N LEU A 4 -21.81 24.62 12.63
CA LEU A 4 -21.58 23.26 12.17
C LEU A 4 -21.52 22.33 13.39
N MET A 5 -22.58 21.56 13.61
CA MET A 5 -22.56 20.45 14.58
C MET A 5 -21.99 19.22 13.89
N LEU A 6 -20.80 18.80 14.31
CA LEU A 6 -20.20 17.54 13.91
C LEU A 6 -20.54 16.50 14.98
N SER A 7 -21.52 15.65 14.69
CA SER A 7 -21.89 14.53 15.56
C SER A 7 -20.72 13.54 15.64
N ALA A 8 -20.09 13.44 16.80
CA ALA A 8 -18.96 12.53 17.05
C ALA A 8 -19.36 11.04 17.12
N GLU A 9 -20.65 10.74 17.00
CA GLU A 9 -21.25 9.41 17.14
C GLU A 9 -21.54 8.71 15.80
N GLU A 10 -21.37 9.41 14.67
CA GLU A 10 -21.53 8.81 13.35
C GLU A 10 -20.23 8.12 12.91
N GLU A 11 -20.05 6.86 13.32
CA GLU A 11 -19.06 5.99 12.69
C GLU A 11 -19.42 5.79 11.21
N ILE A 12 -18.47 6.10 10.32
CA ILE A 12 -18.61 5.84 8.89
C ILE A 12 -18.69 4.31 8.69
N ARG A 13 -19.91 3.80 8.55
CA ARG A 13 -20.17 2.39 8.22
C ARG A 13 -19.91 2.17 6.74
N SER A 14 -18.65 2.01 6.37
CA SER A 14 -18.26 1.68 5.00
C SER A 14 -18.39 0.18 4.73
N SER A 15 -18.86 -0.17 3.53
CA SER A 15 -18.85 -1.55 3.03
C SER A 15 -17.42 -2.08 2.83
N LEU A 16 -16.43 -1.18 2.72
CA LEU A 16 -15.02 -1.52 2.84
C LEU A 16 -14.75 -1.89 4.30
N ARG A 17 -14.79 -3.20 4.60
CA ARG A 17 -14.40 -3.77 5.90
C ARG A 17 -12.94 -3.44 6.19
N GLU A 18 -12.66 -2.31 6.82
CA GLU A 18 -11.30 -1.87 7.18
C GLU A 18 -10.60 -2.84 8.13
N ASN A 19 -11.37 -3.60 8.92
CA ASN A 19 -10.83 -4.47 9.97
C ASN A 19 -10.26 -5.82 9.46
N ARG A 20 -10.24 -6.08 8.14
CA ARG A 20 -9.61 -7.28 7.57
C ARG A 20 -8.17 -6.97 7.15
N MET A 21 -7.25 -7.72 7.74
CA MET A 21 -5.83 -7.70 7.41
C MET A 21 -5.53 -8.82 6.41
N GLU A 22 -5.11 -8.48 5.20
CA GLU A 22 -4.67 -9.42 4.17
C GLU A 22 -3.15 -9.35 3.99
N THR A 23 -2.51 -10.49 3.69
CA THR A 23 -1.10 -10.52 3.31
C THR A 23 -1.01 -10.32 1.80
N VAL A 24 -0.28 -9.29 1.39
CA VAL A 24 -0.09 -8.91 -0.02
C VAL A 24 1.40 -8.98 -0.35
N THR A 25 1.73 -9.48 -1.53
CA THR A 25 3.11 -9.45 -2.04
C THR A 25 3.34 -8.19 -2.89
N ILE A 26 4.33 -7.39 -2.50
CA ILE A 26 4.80 -6.21 -3.24
C ILE A 26 6.17 -6.54 -3.87
N LEU A 27 6.40 -6.05 -5.09
CA LEU A 27 7.71 -6.11 -5.74
C LEU A 27 8.51 -4.85 -5.45
N ILE A 28 9.74 -5.03 -4.97
CA ILE A 28 10.69 -3.94 -4.74
C ILE A 28 11.94 -4.19 -5.58
N PRO A 29 12.40 -3.23 -6.40
CA PRO A 29 13.66 -3.36 -7.12
C PRO A 29 14.81 -3.61 -6.15
N GLU A 30 15.65 -4.61 -6.44
CA GLU A 30 16.76 -5.00 -5.56
C GLU A 30 17.73 -3.83 -5.32
N LYS A 31 17.91 -2.95 -6.31
CA LYS A 31 18.69 -1.70 -6.18
C LYS A 31 18.13 -0.78 -5.08
N THR A 32 16.81 -0.64 -4.99
CA THR A 32 16.16 0.18 -3.94
C THR A 32 16.27 -0.51 -2.58
N TRP A 33 16.14 -1.84 -2.56
CA TRP A 33 16.28 -2.64 -1.35
C TRP A 33 17.69 -2.55 -0.74
N LEU A 34 18.74 -2.65 -1.58
CA LEU A 34 20.14 -2.55 -1.15
C LEU A 34 20.47 -1.17 -0.56
N ARG A 35 19.84 -0.09 -1.04
CA ARG A 35 20.03 1.26 -0.51
C ARG A 35 19.52 1.43 0.93
N TYR A 36 18.59 0.61 1.38
CA TYR A 36 18.04 0.71 2.73
C TYR A 36 18.97 0.10 3.81
N GLY A 37 19.95 -0.73 3.42
CA GLY A 37 20.77 -1.52 4.35
C GLY A 37 19.98 -2.68 4.97
N GLU A 38 20.64 -3.80 5.28
CA GLU A 38 19.94 -5.04 5.66
C GLU A 38 19.02 -4.91 6.87
N ALA A 39 19.45 -4.19 7.91
CA ALA A 39 18.66 -4.00 9.12
C ALA A 39 17.35 -3.25 8.86
N LYS A 40 17.41 -2.10 8.17
CA LYS A 40 16.21 -1.30 7.88
C LYS A 40 15.33 -1.96 6.81
N ALA A 41 15.93 -2.72 5.89
CA ALA A 41 15.18 -3.44 4.87
C ALA A 41 14.30 -4.54 5.48
N ARG A 42 14.77 -5.22 6.55
CA ARG A 42 13.96 -6.20 7.30
C ARG A 42 12.74 -5.56 7.98
N ASP A 43 12.83 -4.29 8.38
CA ASP A 43 11.72 -3.55 8.99
C ASP A 43 10.80 -2.87 7.99
N LEU A 44 11.21 -2.78 6.71
CA LEU A 44 10.42 -2.14 5.66
C LEU A 44 8.98 -2.69 5.56
N PRO A 45 8.73 -4.02 5.58
CA PRO A 45 7.37 -4.55 5.52
C PRO A 45 6.47 -4.03 6.64
N LYS A 46 7.03 -3.79 7.83
CA LYS A 46 6.28 -3.28 8.99
C LYS A 46 5.95 -1.79 8.85
N ARG A 47 6.77 -1.02 8.12
CA ARG A 47 6.61 0.42 7.90
C ARG A 47 5.74 0.78 6.70
N ILE A 48 5.59 -0.14 5.73
CA ILE A 48 4.75 0.09 4.54
C ILE A 48 3.31 0.52 4.88
N PRO A 49 2.60 -0.09 5.84
CA PRO A 49 1.27 0.38 6.24
C PRO A 49 1.24 1.85 6.69
N GLU A 50 2.26 2.28 7.44
CA GLU A 50 2.41 3.66 7.90
C GLU A 50 2.66 4.60 6.72
N PHE A 51 3.57 4.23 5.81
CA PHE A 51 3.82 5.02 4.60
C PHE A 51 2.59 5.15 3.70
N LEU A 52 1.76 4.12 3.59
CA LEU A 52 0.51 4.21 2.82
C LEU A 52 -0.51 5.15 3.46
N ARG A 53 -0.51 5.27 4.79
CA ARG A 53 -1.33 6.26 5.49
C ARG A 53 -0.80 7.67 5.26
N THR A 54 0.50 7.89 5.43
CA THR A 54 1.13 9.23 5.30
C THR A 54 1.13 9.73 3.86
N TYR A 55 1.47 8.87 2.90
CA TYR A 55 1.67 9.25 1.50
C TYR A 55 0.51 8.85 0.60
N GLY A 56 -0.60 8.34 1.14
CA GLY A 56 -1.72 7.85 0.32
C GLY A 56 -2.31 8.92 -0.61
N LYS A 57 -2.42 10.17 -0.11
CA LYS A 57 -2.85 11.32 -0.93
C LYS A 57 -1.88 11.58 -2.10
N TYR A 58 -0.58 11.58 -1.82
CA TYR A 58 0.43 11.74 -2.86
C TYR A 58 0.31 10.62 -3.90
N LEU A 59 0.25 9.37 -3.45
CA LEU A 59 0.14 8.22 -4.34
C LEU A 59 -1.09 8.31 -5.25
N SER A 60 -2.24 8.77 -4.74
CA SER A 60 -3.46 8.95 -5.56
C SER A 60 -3.31 9.96 -6.71
N SER A 61 -2.34 10.86 -6.63
CA SER A 61 -2.03 11.84 -7.70
C SER A 61 -1.00 11.33 -8.71
N VAL A 62 -0.30 10.23 -8.43
CA VAL A 62 0.72 9.67 -9.31
C VAL A 62 0.05 8.93 -10.47
N LYS A 63 0.63 9.04 -11.67
CA LYS A 63 0.17 8.31 -12.85
C LYS A 63 0.20 6.80 -12.55
N ARG A 64 -0.96 6.16 -12.75
CA ARG A 64 -1.12 4.72 -12.54
C ARG A 64 -0.16 3.90 -13.37
N LEU A 65 0.27 2.76 -12.84
CA LEU A 65 1.17 1.85 -13.54
C LEU A 65 0.40 0.99 -14.56
N ASN A 66 -0.81 0.54 -14.24
CA ASN A 66 -1.71 -0.12 -15.20
C ASN A 66 -3.14 0.46 -15.16
N ALA A 67 -3.92 0.11 -16.17
CA ALA A 67 -5.32 0.53 -16.30
C ALA A 67 -6.28 -0.28 -15.41
N GLN A 68 -5.87 -1.46 -14.91
CA GLN A 68 -6.74 -2.38 -14.17
C GLN A 68 -6.22 -2.68 -12.76
N ALA A 69 -7.06 -2.40 -11.77
CA ALA A 69 -6.81 -2.65 -10.35
C ALA A 69 -7.08 -4.13 -9.99
N ARG A 70 -6.18 -5.05 -10.34
CA ARG A 70 -6.33 -6.48 -10.04
C ARG A 70 -5.18 -7.02 -9.17
N LYS A 71 -5.46 -8.12 -8.47
CA LYS A 71 -4.42 -8.91 -7.79
C LYS A 71 -3.51 -9.54 -8.85
N THR A 72 -2.37 -8.90 -9.13
CA THR A 72 -1.37 -9.46 -10.04
C THR A 72 -0.43 -10.37 -9.27
N LEU A 73 -0.43 -11.66 -9.61
CA LEU A 73 0.58 -12.59 -9.11
C LEU A 73 1.91 -12.26 -9.79
N TYR A 74 2.82 -11.66 -9.02
CA TYR A 74 4.12 -11.27 -9.54
C TYR A 74 5.07 -12.45 -9.64
N GLN A 75 5.56 -12.73 -10.84
CA GLN A 75 6.70 -13.61 -11.05
C GLN A 75 8.00 -12.82 -10.80
N PRO A 76 9.01 -13.39 -10.12
CA PRO A 76 10.34 -12.80 -10.05
C PRO A 76 10.87 -12.65 -11.48
N SER A 77 11.12 -11.42 -11.95
CA SER A 77 11.67 -11.23 -13.29
C SER A 77 13.16 -11.56 -13.30
N SER A 78 13.61 -12.26 -14.34
CA SER A 78 15.02 -12.60 -14.59
C SER A 78 15.79 -11.50 -15.35
N GLY A 79 15.25 -10.28 -15.43
CA GLY A 79 15.80 -9.18 -16.22
C GLY A 79 16.75 -8.22 -15.47
N LYS A 80 17.19 -7.16 -16.16
CA LYS A 80 18.15 -6.11 -15.70
C LYS A 80 17.78 -5.40 -14.38
N SER A 81 16.58 -5.59 -13.84
CA SER A 81 16.20 -5.18 -12.49
C SER A 81 15.54 -6.36 -11.76
N LYS A 82 16.36 -7.18 -11.10
CA LYS A 82 15.87 -8.22 -10.21
C LYS A 82 14.91 -7.58 -9.19
N MET A 83 13.70 -8.13 -9.13
CA MET A 83 12.64 -7.67 -8.24
C MET A 83 12.58 -8.61 -7.04
N ARG A 84 12.58 -8.05 -5.83
CA ARG A 84 12.43 -8.80 -4.59
C ARG A 84 10.96 -8.83 -4.18
N ARG A 85 10.45 -10.02 -3.89
CA ARG A 85 9.10 -10.21 -3.34
C ARG A 85 9.11 -9.92 -1.84
N VAL A 86 8.21 -9.04 -1.41
CA VAL A 86 8.08 -8.65 -0.02
C VAL A 86 6.63 -8.82 0.40
N ASN A 87 6.40 -9.61 1.44
CA ASN A 87 5.06 -9.84 1.96
C ASN A 87 4.75 -8.81 3.04
N VAL A 88 3.63 -8.12 2.88
CA VAL A 88 3.18 -7.04 3.76
C VAL A 88 1.77 -7.36 4.22
N ARG A 89 1.50 -7.14 5.51
CA ARG A 89 0.17 -7.28 6.08
C ARG A 89 -0.53 -5.91 6.02
N LEU A 90 -1.60 -5.82 5.24
CA LEU A 90 -2.29 -4.56 4.94
C LEU A 90 -3.78 -4.69 5.29
N GLY A 91 -4.36 -3.60 5.79
CA GLY A 91 -5.80 -3.47 5.89
C GLY A 91 -6.45 -3.29 4.51
N THR A 92 -7.74 -3.60 4.41
CA THR A 92 -8.51 -3.48 3.16
C THR A 92 -8.38 -2.11 2.49
N GLY A 93 -8.41 -1.00 3.24
CA GLY A 93 -8.29 0.34 2.67
C GLY A 93 -6.92 0.61 2.02
N SER A 94 -5.83 0.26 2.71
CA SER A 94 -4.47 0.39 2.16
C SER A 94 -4.24 -0.52 0.96
N TRP A 95 -4.85 -1.71 0.95
CA TRP A 95 -4.82 -2.60 -0.20
C TRP A 95 -5.60 -2.03 -1.39
N THR A 96 -6.82 -1.54 -1.19
CA THR A 96 -7.62 -0.93 -2.26
C THR A 96 -6.90 0.26 -2.87
N LEU A 97 -6.20 1.07 -2.05
CA LEU A 97 -5.35 2.15 -2.54
C LEU A 97 -4.23 1.63 -3.45
N LEU A 98 -3.50 0.59 -3.03
CA LEU A 98 -2.46 -0.02 -3.87
C LEU A 98 -3.03 -0.61 -5.16
N GLY A 99 -4.17 -1.29 -5.08
CA GLY A 99 -4.88 -1.82 -6.24
C GLY A 99 -5.31 -0.71 -7.21
N ALA A 100 -5.81 0.41 -6.70
CA ALA A 100 -6.22 1.55 -7.51
C ALA A 100 -5.05 2.22 -8.25
N LEU A 101 -3.82 2.06 -7.77
CA LEU A 101 -2.60 2.58 -8.40
C LEU A 101 -1.97 1.58 -9.36
N ALA A 102 -2.20 0.29 -9.10
CA ALA A 102 -1.74 -0.81 -9.91
C ALA A 102 -2.39 -0.79 -11.29
#